data_AF-A0A7T5JDB9-F1
#
_entry.id   AF-A0A7T5JDB9-F1
#
_cell.length_a   1.000
_cell.length_b   1.000
_cell.length_c   1.000
_cell.angle_alpha   90.00
_cell.angle_beta   90.00
_cell.angle_gamma   90.00
#
_symmetry.space_group_name_H-M   'P 1'
#
loop_
_entity.id
_entity.type
_entity.pdbx_description
1 polymer ?
#
loop_
_entity_poly.entity_id
_entity_poly.type
_entity_poly.pdbx_seq_one_letter_code
_entity_poly.pdbx_strand_id
1 'polypeptide(L)' 'MVFSDVVEVIKSLSTDEKLELQLLLQQYLREEHRDEMLANFESAQAEQQSGELTFSSDINALRQLIED' A
#
# COMPACT_ATOMS: atom_id res chain seq x y z
N MET A 1 17.24 2.42 -19.64
CA MET A 1 16.65 3.62 -19.02
C MET A 1 16.84 3.47 -17.52
N VAL A 2 17.66 4.33 -16.93
CA VAL A 2 17.89 4.40 -15.49
C VAL A 2 16.99 5.47 -14.88
N PHE A 3 16.84 5.48 -13.55
CA PHE A 3 15.99 6.47 -12.87
C PHE A 3 16.34 7.92 -13.25
N SER A 4 17.64 8.23 -13.41
CA SER A 4 18.08 9.55 -13.86
C SER A 4 17.54 9.93 -15.23
N ASP A 5 17.45 8.97 -16.17
CA ASP A 5 16.92 9.24 -17.51
C ASP A 5 15.43 9.62 -17.44
N VAL A 6 14.66 8.96 -16.57
CA VAL A 6 13.24 9.25 -16.35
C VAL A 6 13.06 10.64 -15.74
N VAL A 7 13.89 11.02 -14.77
CA VAL A 7 13.85 12.34 -14.16
C VAL A 7 14.13 13.45 -15.17
N GLU A 8 15.13 13.28 -16.04
CA GLU A 8 15.43 14.26 -17.08
C GLU A 8 14.31 14.39 -18.12
N VAL A 9 13.65 13.28 -18.48
CA VAL A 9 12.46 13.31 -19.33
C VAL A 9 11.32 14.06 -18.65
N ILE A 10 11.03 13.79 -17.36
CA ILE A 10 9.96 14.51 -16.65
C ILE A 10 10.26 16.00 -16.55
N LYS A 11 11.53 16.39 -16.34
CA LYS A 11 11.92 17.81 -16.26
C LYS A 11 11.62 18.57 -17.55
N SER A 12 11.82 17.95 -18.71
CA SER A 12 11.63 18.59 -20.02
C SER A 12 10.16 18.79 -20.42
N LEU A 13 9.23 18.12 -19.74
CA LEU A 13 7.80 18.28 -19.99
C LEU A 13 7.27 19.67 -19.61
N SER A 14 6.23 20.10 -20.32
CA SER A 14 5.44 21.27 -19.99
C SER A 14 4.69 21.10 -18.66
N THR A 15 4.18 22.20 -18.11
CA THR A 15 3.37 22.18 -16.90
C THR A 15 2.12 21.32 -17.05
N ASP A 16 1.46 21.38 -18.21
CA ASP A 16 0.22 20.65 -18.46
C ASP A 16 0.47 19.14 -18.54
N GLU A 17 1.53 18.71 -19.25
CA GLU A 17 1.95 17.31 -19.31
C GLU A 17 2.33 16.77 -17.93
N LYS A 18 3.00 17.58 -17.09
CA LYS A 18 3.33 17.22 -15.71
C LYS A 18 2.08 17.03 -14.86
N LEU A 19 1.07 17.89 -15.05
CA LEU A 19 -0.21 17.78 -14.34
C LEU A 19 -0.97 16.52 -14.75
N GLU A 20 -1.02 16.22 -16.04
CA GLU A 20 -1.65 15.00 -16.55
C GLU A 20 -0.97 13.74 -16.01
N LEU A 21 0.38 13.70 -16.05
CA LEU A 21 1.15 12.61 -15.45
C LEU A 21 0.91 12.48 -13.95
N GLN A 22 0.82 13.59 -13.23
CA GLN A 22 0.52 13.56 -11.79
C GLN A 22 -0.85 12.93 -11.52
N LEU A 23 -1.87 13.30 -12.29
CA LEU A 23 -3.22 12.72 -12.16
C LEU A 23 -3.22 11.22 -12.47
N LEU A 24 -2.47 10.81 -13.49
CA LEU A 24 -2.33 9.41 -13.87
C LEU A 24 -1.62 8.60 -12.77
N LEU A 25 -0.50 9.11 -12.24
CA LEU A 25 0.23 8.47 -11.13
C LEU A 25 -0.63 8.33 -9.89
N GLN A 26 -1.42 9.36 -9.55
CA GLN A 26 -2.36 9.27 -8.43
C GLN A 26 -3.41 8.18 -8.64
N GLN A 27 -3.86 7.95 -9.88
CA GLN A 27 -4.76 6.85 -10.18
C GLN A 27 -4.08 5.49 -9.98
N TYR A 28 -2.86 5.31 -10.50
CA TYR A 28 -2.13 4.05 -10.32
C TYR A 28 -1.86 3.72 -8.85
N LEU A 29 -1.40 4.70 -8.06
CA LEU A 29 -1.17 4.51 -6.62
C LEU A 29 -2.46 4.14 -5.89
N ARG A 30 -3.60 4.73 -6.27
CA ARG A 30 -4.89 4.34 -5.68
C ARG A 30 -5.26 2.90 -5.97
N GLU A 31 -5.02 2.41 -7.18
CA GLU A 31 -5.32 1.02 -7.52
C GLU A 31 -4.35 0.04 -6.83
N GLU A 32 -3.06 0.37 -6.76
CA GLU A 32 -2.08 -0.42 -6.01
C GLU A 32 -2.48 -0.57 -4.53
N HIS A 33 -2.86 0.54 -3.89
CA HIS A 33 -3.36 0.47 -2.51
C HIS A 33 -4.67 -0.32 -2.36
N ARG A 34 -5.54 -0.32 -3.38
CA ARG A 34 -6.76 -1.15 -3.34
C ARG A 34 -6.44 -2.64 -3.40
N ASP A 35 -5.47 -3.02 -4.23
CA ASP A 35 -5.01 -4.40 -4.32
C ASP A 35 -4.36 -4.85 -3.00
N GLU A 36 -3.54 -3.99 -2.38
CA GLU A 36 -2.97 -4.24 -1.04
C GLU A 36 -4.08 -4.41 0.02
N MET A 37 -5.09 -3.54 0.02
CA MET A 37 -6.22 -3.63 0.93
C MET A 37 -7.01 -4.93 0.74
N LEU A 38 -7.23 -5.35 -0.50
CA LEU A 38 -7.93 -6.59 -0.80
C LEU A 38 -7.12 -7.80 -0.31
N ALA A 39 -5.83 -7.85 -0.60
CA ALA A 39 -4.97 -8.94 -0.13
C ALA A 39 -4.94 -9.04 1.40
N ASN A 40 -4.83 -7.90 2.10
CA ASN A 40 -4.87 -7.86 3.56
C ASN A 40 -6.23 -8.32 4.11
N PHE A 41 -7.33 -7.94 3.45
CA PHE A 41 -8.67 -8.38 3.84
C PHE A 41 -8.85 -9.89 3.67
N GLU A 42 -8.39 -10.45 2.55
CA GLU A 42 -8.44 -11.90 2.30
C GLU A 42 -7.60 -12.69 3.30
N SER A 43 -6.38 -12.20 3.64
CA SER A 43 -5.55 -12.79 4.69
C SER A 43 -6.25 -12.79 6.04
N ALA A 44 -6.77 -11.63 6.46
CA ALA A 44 -7.49 -11.49 7.73
C ALA A 44 -8.73 -12.39 7.80
N GLN A 45 -9.45 -12.56 6.68
CA GLN A 45 -10.59 -13.47 6.63
C GLN A 45 -10.15 -14.94 6.79
N ALA A 46 -9.04 -15.33 6.17
CA ALA A 46 -8.49 -16.68 6.32
C ALA A 46 -8.06 -16.95 7.77
N GLU A 47 -7.35 -16.01 8.40
CA GLU A 47 -6.95 -16.08 9.82
C GLU A 47 -8.15 -16.14 10.77
N GLN A 48 -9.23 -15.42 10.43
CA GLN A 48 -10.48 -15.50 11.19
C GLN A 48 -11.11 -16.89 11.09
N GLN A 49 -11.12 -17.48 9.89
CA GLN A 49 -11.70 -18.80 9.64
C GLN A 49 -10.85 -19.93 10.25
N SER A 50 -9.53 -19.78 10.28
CA SER A 50 -8.62 -20.73 10.94
C SER A 50 -8.71 -20.67 12.47
N GLY A 51 -9.26 -19.59 13.03
CA GLY A 51 -9.35 -19.37 14.48
C GLY A 51 -8.03 -18.90 15.09
N GLU A 52 -7.08 -18.47 14.26
CA GLU A 52 -5.76 -17.96 14.68
C GLU A 52 -5.84 -16.53 15.22
N LEU A 53 -6.90 -15.78 14.90
CA LEU A 53 -7.10 -14.42 15.42
C LEU A 53 -7.37 -14.43 16.93
N THR A 54 -6.38 -13.95 17.69
CA THR A 54 -6.49 -13.77 19.14
C THR A 54 -6.74 -12.30 19.44
N PHE A 55 -7.92 -11.99 19.96
CA PHE A 55 -8.27 -10.64 20.40
C PHE A 55 -8.12 -10.51 21.92
N SER A 56 -7.60 -9.38 22.37
CA SER A 56 -7.54 -9.04 23.79
C SER A 56 -7.87 -7.57 23.99
N SER A 57 -8.60 -7.27 25.05
CA SER A 57 -8.82 -5.90 25.54
C SER A 57 -7.69 -5.41 26.46
N ASP A 58 -6.75 -6.29 26.84
CA ASP A 58 -5.56 -5.95 27.63
C ASP A 58 -4.35 -5.73 26.73
N ILE A 59 -3.81 -4.51 26.75
CA ILE A 59 -2.64 -4.11 25.97
C ILE A 59 -1.38 -4.88 26.35
N ASN A 60 -1.25 -5.35 27.59
CA ASN A 60 -0.08 -6.13 28.01
C ASN A 60 -0.12 -7.53 27.37
N ALA A 61 -1.30 -8.15 27.30
CA ALA A 61 -1.48 -9.43 26.61
C ALA A 61 -1.27 -9.29 25.09
N LEU A 62 -1.69 -8.17 24.49
CA LEU A 62 -1.42 -7.90 23.07
C LEU A 62 0.08 -7.75 22.78
N ARG A 63 0.84 -7.10 23.67
CA ARG A 63 2.30 -6.93 23.50
C ARG A 63 3.04 -8.26 23.49
N GLN A 64 2.67 -9.19 24.36
CA GLN A 64 3.28 -10.53 24.38
C GLN A 64 3.11 -11.28 23.06
N LEU A 65 1.97 -11.11 22.38
CA LEU A 65 1.70 -11.75 21.09
C LEU A 65 2.51 -11.17 19.91
N ILE A 66 3.15 -10.01 20.07
CA ILE A 66 3.97 -9.35 19.03
C ILE A 66 5.47 -9.59 19.25
N GLU A 67 5.88 -9.94 20.48
CA GLU A 67 7.28 -10.15 20.86
C GLU A 67 7.77 -11.60 20.65
N ASP A 68 6.87 -12.54 20.35
CA ASP A 68 7.16 -13.93 19.94
C ASP A 68 7.31 -14.08 18.42
#